data_AF-A0A919C1K5-F1
#
_entry.id   AF-A0A919C1K5-F1
#
_cell.length_a   1.000
_cell.length_b   1.000
_cell.length_c   1.000
_cell.angle_alpha   90.00
_cell.angle_beta   90.00
_cell.angle_gamma   90.00
#
_symmetry.space_group_name_H-M   'P 1'
#
loop_
_entity.id
_entity.type
_entity.pdbx_description
1 polymer ?
#
loop_
_entity_poly.entity_id
_entity_poly.type
_entity_poly.pdbx_seq_one_letter_code
_entity_poly.pdbx_strand_id
1 'polypeptide(L)' 'MPKDSLERFLAALDPGHREAVGAKPREEQEQLAAAWERELEADDELDTLDELSPQAAEAEAARRVLDREAG' A
#
# COMPACT_ATOMS: atom_id res chain seq x y z
N MET A 1 7.00 -11.88 4.38
CA MET A 1 8.22 -11.35 5.02
C MET A 1 8.02 -9.84 5.16
N PRO A 2 8.09 -9.25 6.35
CA PRO A 2 7.64 -7.86 6.58
C PRO A 2 8.48 -6.81 5.84
N LYS A 3 9.76 -7.11 5.55
CA LYS A 3 10.62 -6.24 4.73
C LYS A 3 10.15 -6.15 3.28
N ASP A 4 9.86 -7.29 2.66
CA ASP A 4 9.39 -7.35 1.28
C ASP A 4 8.05 -6.64 1.07
N SER A 5 7.12 -6.72 2.02
CA SER A 5 5.82 -6.05 1.93
C SER A 5 5.96 -4.54 2.07
N LEU A 6 6.84 -4.07 2.97
CA LEU A 6 7.14 -2.65 3.10
C LEU A 6 7.87 -2.07 1.88
N GLU A 7 8.84 -2.80 1.32
CA GLU A 7 9.56 -2.35 0.12
C GLU A 7 8.64 -2.22 -1.10
N ARG A 8 7.69 -3.16 -1.26
CA ARG A 8 6.66 -3.09 -2.31
C ARG A 8 5.68 -1.95 -2.06
N PHE A 9 5.19 -1.79 -0.84
CA PHE A 9 4.32 -0.67 -0.46
C PHE A 9 4.98 0.69 -0.77
N LEU A 10 6.23 0.90 -0.36
CA LEU A 10 6.97 2.13 -0.63
C LEU A 10 7.26 2.36 -2.12
N ALA A 11 7.33 1.30 -2.91
CA ALA A 11 7.49 1.39 -4.37
C ALA A 11 6.16 1.71 -5.07
N ALA A 12 5.03 1.30 -4.51
CA ALA A 12 3.69 1.61 -5.00
C ALA A 12 3.23 3.03 -4.65
N LEU A 13 3.86 3.67 -3.65
CA LEU A 13 3.59 5.04 -3.26
C LEU A 13 4.18 6.06 -4.22
N ASP A 14 3.43 7.15 -4.44
CA ASP A 14 3.95 8.35 -5.10
C ASP A 14 5.09 8.98 -4.28
N PRO A 15 6.14 9.55 -4.92
CA PRO A 15 7.31 10.09 -4.23
C PRO A 15 7.02 10.96 -3.00
N GLY A 16 6.00 11.82 -3.05
CA GLY A 16 5.63 12.66 -1.90
C GLY A 16 5.14 11.86 -0.68
N HIS A 17 4.32 10.83 -0.92
CA HIS A 17 3.84 9.95 0.15
C HIS A 17 4.93 8.99 0.64
N ARG A 18 5.82 8.55 -0.26
CA ARG A 18 6.97 7.72 0.10
C ARG A 18 7.89 8.43 1.09
N GLU A 19 8.16 9.72 0.90
CA GLU A 19 8.95 10.51 1.85
C GLU A 19 8.24 10.66 3.20
N ALA A 20 6.93 10.93 3.19
CA ALA A 20 6.13 11.06 4.41
C ALA A 20 6.08 9.76 5.24
N VAL A 21 5.87 8.62 4.57
CA VAL A 21 5.89 7.28 5.22
C VAL A 21 7.31 6.93 5.65
N GLY A 22 8.32 7.19 4.82
CA GLY A 22 9.72 6.94 5.14
C GLY A 22 10.25 7.72 6.35
N ALA A 23 9.65 8.87 6.66
CA ALA A 23 9.96 9.69 7.83
C ALA A 23 9.31 9.17 9.15
N LYS A 24 8.31 8.29 9.07
CA LYS A 24 7.64 7.70 10.24
C LYS A 24 8.51 6.62 10.92
N PRO A 25 8.25 6.29 12.20
CA PRO A 25 8.87 5.14 12.86
C PRO A 25 8.67 3.83 12.07
N ARG A 26 9.64 2.91 12.17
CA ARG A 26 9.60 1.62 11.47
C ARG A 26 8.32 0.83 11.75
N GLU A 27 7.84 0.86 12.99
CA GLU A 27 6.63 0.17 13.41
C GLU A 27 5.36 0.73 12.75
N GLU A 28 5.27 2.05 12.52
CA GLU A 28 4.18 2.65 11.75
C GLU A 28 4.28 2.30 10.26
N GLN A 29 5.49 2.32 9.69
CA GLN A 29 5.70 1.91 8.30
C GLN A 29 5.23 0.47 8.06
N GLU A 30 5.56 -0.44 8.98
CA GLU A 30 5.18 -1.84 8.90
C GLU A 30 3.68 -2.04 9.11
N GLN A 31 3.03 -1.23 9.96
CA GLN A 31 1.57 -1.24 10.11
C GLN A 31 0.85 -0.78 8.85
N LEU A 32 1.32 0.30 8.21
CA LEU A 32 0.79 0.78 6.93
C LEU A 32 0.98 -0.24 5.80
N ALA A 33 2.16 -0.87 5.72
CA ALA A 33 2.43 -1.91 4.75
C ALA A 33 1.55 -3.16 4.98
N ALA A 34 1.29 -3.52 6.24
CA ALA A 34 0.39 -4.63 6.57
C ALA A 34 -1.08 -4.30 6.27
N ALA A 35 -1.50 -3.05 6.46
CA ALA A 35 -2.83 -2.59 6.07
C ALA A 35 -3.00 -2.63 4.54
N TRP A 36 -1.98 -2.20 3.80
CA TRP A 36 -1.94 -2.27 2.33
C TRP A 36 -2.01 -3.71 1.81
N GLU A 37 -1.22 -4.62 2.38
CA GLU A 37 -1.24 -6.03 2.00
C GLU A 37 -2.61 -6.66 2.29
N ARG A 38 -3.25 -6.30 3.42
CA ARG A 38 -4.62 -6.73 3.71
C ARG A 38 -5.64 -6.16 2.75
N GLU A 39 -5.51 -4.92 2.30
CA GLU A 39 -6.42 -4.38 1.29
C GLU A 39 -6.22 -5.12 -0.05
N LEU A 40 -5.00 -5.48 -0.42
CA LEU A 40 -4.73 -6.31 -1.60
C LEU A 40 -5.27 -7.75 -1.47
N GLU A 41 -5.20 -8.35 -0.28
CA GLU A 41 -5.77 -9.69 -0.01
C GLU A 41 -7.29 -9.68 0.14
N ALA A 42 -7.86 -8.59 0.69
CA ALA A 42 -9.29 -8.43 0.91
C ALA A 42 -10.05 -7.97 -0.34
N ASP A 43 -9.33 -7.50 -1.37
CA ASP A 43 -9.86 -7.30 -2.72
C ASP A 43 -10.12 -8.68 -3.38
N ASP A 44 -11.13 -9.39 -2.86
CA ASP A 44 -11.76 -10.56 -3.51
C ASP A 44 -12.59 -10.12 -4.74
N GLU A 45 -12.65 -8.80 -5.02
CA GLU A 45 -13.13 -8.21 -6.28
C GLU A 45 -12.03 -8.12 -7.35
N LEU A 46 -10.88 -8.79 -7.19
CA LEU A 46 -9.86 -8.97 -8.23
C LEU A 46 -10.41 -9.63 -9.53
N ASP A 47 -11.63 -10.19 -9.52
CA ASP A 47 -12.40 -10.56 -10.71
C ASP A 47 -12.83 -9.35 -11.58
N THR A 48 -12.79 -8.12 -11.05
CA THR A 48 -13.04 -6.85 -11.78
C THR A 48 -11.78 -6.05 -12.10
N LEU A 49 -10.63 -6.41 -11.50
CA LEU A 49 -9.33 -5.80 -11.75
C LEU A 49 -8.52 -6.52 -12.86
N ASP A 50 -9.14 -7.44 -13.61
CA ASP A 50 -8.55 -8.06 -14.81
C ASP A 50 -8.17 -7.02 -15.89
N GLU A 51 -8.74 -5.81 -15.82
CA GLU A 51 -8.43 -4.69 -16.72
C GLU A 51 -7.30 -3.78 -16.22
N LEU A 52 -6.85 -3.91 -14.96
CA LEU A 52 -5.75 -3.13 -14.37
C LEU A 52 -4.51 -4.01 -14.18
N SER A 53 -3.35 -3.51 -14.64
CA SER A 53 -2.08 -4.20 -14.39
C SER A 53 -1.81 -4.31 -12.88
N PRO A 54 -1.11 -5.35 -12.40
CA PRO A 54 -0.82 -5.55 -10.97
C PRO A 54 -0.28 -4.32 -10.24
N GLN A 55 0.57 -3.53 -10.92
CA GLN A 55 1.15 -2.29 -10.39
C GLN A 55 0.11 -1.18 -10.15
N ALA A 56 -0.97 -1.13 -10.93
CA ALA A 56 -2.03 -0.14 -10.78
C ALA A 56 -2.95 -0.46 -9.59
N ALA A 57 -3.25 -1.74 -9.37
CA ALA A 57 -3.96 -2.20 -8.18
C ALA A 57 -3.17 -1.89 -6.90
N GLU A 58 -1.86 -2.17 -6.92
CA GLU A 58 -0.94 -1.85 -5.82
C GLU A 58 -0.93 -0.35 -5.47
N ALA A 59 -0.88 0.53 -6.47
CA ALA A 59 -0.87 1.99 -6.28
C ALA A 59 -2.20 2.52 -5.72
N GLU A 60 -3.35 2.02 -6.19
CA GLU A 60 -4.66 2.44 -5.69
C GLU A 60 -4.90 1.97 -4.24
N ALA A 61 -4.54 0.72 -3.93
CA ALA A 61 -4.58 0.21 -2.55
C ALA A 61 -3.72 1.08 -1.62
N ALA A 62 -2.52 1.48 -2.07
CA ALA A 62 -1.64 2.31 -1.27
C ALA A 62 -2.23 3.71 -1.00
N ARG A 63 -2.95 4.28 -1.98
CA ARG A 63 -3.66 5.55 -1.81
C ARG A 63 -4.82 5.43 -0.82
N ARG A 64 -5.62 4.37 -0.88
CA ARG A 64 -6.76 4.13 0.05
C ARG A 64 -6.31 3.99 1.50
N VAL A 65 -5.20 3.29 1.75
CA VAL A 65 -4.64 3.17 3.11
C VAL A 65 -4.25 4.53 3.68
N LEU A 66 -3.61 5.38 2.86
CA LEU A 66 -3.22 6.73 3.30
C LEU A 66 -4.42 7.64 3.56
N ASP A 67 -5.45 7.57 2.71
CA ASP A 67 -6.69 8.33 2.89
C ASP A 67 -7.40 7.94 4.21
N ARG A 68 -7.42 6.63 4.52
CA ARG A 68 -8.03 6.09 5.75
C ARG A 68 -7.29 6.47 7.04
N GLU A 69 -5.97 6.65 6.97
CA GLU A 69 -5.14 7.06 8.11
C GLU A 69 -5.13 8.59 8.31
N ALA A 70 -5.50 9.36 7.29
CA ALA A 70 -5.58 10.82 7.35
C ALA A 70 -6.96 11.36 7.77
N GLY A 71 -7.99 10.51 7.79
CA GLY A 71 -9.36 10.82 8.25
C GLY A 71 -9.59 10.50 9.72
#